data_AF-A0A376J4Y1-F1
#
_entry.id   AF-A0A376J4Y1-F1
#
_cell.length_a   1.000
_cell.length_b   1.000
_cell.length_c   1.000
_cell.angle_alpha   90.00
_cell.angle_beta   90.00
_cell.angle_gamma   90.00
#
_symmetry.space_group_name_H-M   'P 1'
#
loop_
_entity.id
_entity.type
_entity.pdbx_description
1 polymer ?
#
loop_
_entity_poly.entity_id
_entity_poly.type
_entity_poly.pdbx_seq_one_letter_code
_entity_poly.pdbx_strand_id
1 'polypeptide(L)'
;MLKRHGMGFEGMRVSVSGSGNVAQYAIEKAMEFGARVITASDSSGTVVDESGFTKEKLARLIEIKASRDGRVADYAKEFGLVYLEGQQPWSVPVDIALPCATQNELDVDAAHQLIANGVKAVAEGGKYADHHRSD
;
A
#
# COMPACT_ATOMS: atom_id res chain seq x y z
N MET A 1 13.32 -2.93 11.64
CA MET A 1 14.07 -2.14 10.65
C MET A 1 14.12 -0.65 10.99
N LEU A 2 12.99 0.09 10.95
CA LEU A 2 12.95 1.55 11.16
C LEU A 2 13.54 2.00 12.50
N LYS A 3 13.10 1.40 13.62
CA LYS A 3 13.58 1.75 14.97
C LYS A 3 15.11 1.66 15.12
N ARG A 4 15.75 0.70 14.42
CA ARG A 4 17.21 0.53 14.44
C ARG A 4 17.95 1.71 13.79
N HIS A 5 17.28 2.46 12.93
CA HIS A 5 17.80 3.64 12.23
C HIS A 5 17.21 4.94 12.78
N GLY A 6 16.66 4.92 14.01
CA GLY A 6 16.07 6.11 14.64
C GLY A 6 14.74 6.58 14.03
N MET A 7 14.08 5.74 13.22
CA MET A 7 12.82 6.05 12.54
C MET A 7 11.64 5.23 13.11
N GLY A 8 10.42 5.68 12.83
CA GLY A 8 9.17 5.00 13.18
C GLY A 8 8.09 5.19 12.12
N PHE A 9 6.90 4.65 12.37
CA PHE A 9 5.73 4.81 11.50
C PHE A 9 4.95 6.11 11.77
N GLU A 10 5.05 6.66 12.99
CA GLU A 10 4.34 7.86 13.42
C GLU A 10 4.53 9.03 12.43
N GLY A 11 3.42 9.54 11.90
CA GLY A 11 3.40 10.67 10.96
C GLY A 11 3.89 10.35 9.53
N MET A 12 4.39 9.14 9.26
CA MET A 12 4.90 8.77 7.96
C MET A 12 3.76 8.55 6.96
N ARG A 13 4.00 8.96 5.70
CA ARG A 13 3.17 8.57 4.56
C ARG A 13 3.53 7.16 4.13
N VAL A 14 2.53 6.28 4.03
CA VAL A 14 2.74 4.87 3.67
C VAL A 14 1.91 4.52 2.44
N SER A 15 2.55 3.98 1.41
CA SER A 15 1.84 3.33 0.31
C SER A 15 1.73 1.84 0.59
N VAL A 16 0.52 1.29 0.50
CA VAL A 16 0.27 -0.16 0.47
C VAL A 16 -0.25 -0.51 -0.92
N SER A 17 0.30 -1.54 -1.55
CA SER A 17 -0.31 -2.15 -2.73
C SER A 17 -1.17 -3.35 -2.32
N GLY A 18 -2.13 -3.72 -3.15
CA GLY A 18 -3.06 -4.78 -2.86
C GLY A 18 -4.21 -4.33 -1.96
N SER A 19 -5.19 -5.21 -1.84
CA SER A 19 -6.44 -4.98 -1.12
C SER A 19 -7.03 -6.27 -0.55
N GLY A 20 -6.27 -7.36 -0.57
CA GLY A 20 -6.58 -8.61 0.11
C GLY A 20 -6.07 -8.62 1.55
N ASN A 21 -6.16 -9.78 2.22
CA ASN A 21 -5.88 -9.92 3.65
C ASN A 21 -4.55 -9.28 4.10
N VAL A 22 -3.44 -9.54 3.39
CA VAL A 22 -2.12 -9.00 3.77
C VAL A 22 -2.13 -7.47 3.75
N ALA A 23 -2.66 -6.87 2.69
CA ALA A 23 -2.77 -5.42 2.56
C ALA A 23 -3.70 -4.82 3.62
N GLN A 24 -4.86 -5.44 3.88
CA GLN A 24 -5.83 -4.97 4.87
C GLN A 24 -5.21 -4.92 6.29
N TYR A 25 -4.52 -5.99 6.70
CA TYR A 25 -3.84 -6.01 7.99
C TYR A 25 -2.61 -5.10 8.03
N ALA A 26 -1.89 -4.93 6.91
CA ALA A 26 -0.79 -3.97 6.82
C ALA A 26 -1.28 -2.54 7.02
N ILE A 27 -2.41 -2.16 6.40
CA ILE A 27 -3.06 -0.87 6.59
C ILE A 27 -3.46 -0.70 8.06
N GLU A 28 -4.15 -1.68 8.65
CA GLU A 28 -4.58 -1.65 10.06
C GLU A 28 -3.40 -1.40 11.01
N LYS A 29 -2.34 -2.21 10.89
CA LYS A 29 -1.17 -2.11 11.79
C LYS A 29 -0.33 -0.87 11.57
N ALA A 30 -0.20 -0.41 10.34
CA ALA A 30 0.47 0.87 10.08
C ALA A 30 -0.30 2.04 10.72
N MET A 31 -1.63 2.06 10.62
CA MET A 31 -2.47 3.06 11.30
C MET A 31 -2.37 2.98 12.82
N GLU A 32 -2.36 1.78 13.41
CA GLU A 32 -2.16 1.60 14.86
C GLU A 32 -0.80 2.15 15.35
N PHE A 33 0.20 2.19 14.47
CA PHE A 33 1.51 2.78 14.74
C PHE A 33 1.63 4.26 14.32
N GLY A 34 0.50 4.92 14.09
CA GLY A 34 0.41 6.36 13.81
C GLY A 34 0.80 6.76 12.38
N ALA A 35 0.89 5.80 11.46
CA ALA A 35 1.18 6.10 10.07
C ALA A 35 -0.07 6.62 9.34
N ARG A 36 0.15 7.50 8.37
CA ARG A 36 -0.86 7.90 7.40
C ARG A 36 -0.74 7.01 6.16
N VAL A 37 -1.52 5.94 6.13
CA VAL A 37 -1.57 5.05 4.96
C VAL A 37 -2.45 5.69 3.89
N ILE A 38 -1.93 5.88 2.68
CA ILE A 38 -2.59 6.71 1.65
C ILE A 38 -2.95 5.95 0.37
N THR A 39 -2.54 4.69 0.22
CA THR A 39 -2.91 3.89 -0.97
C THR A 39 -3.41 2.50 -0.60
N ALA A 40 -4.25 1.96 -1.48
CA ALA A 40 -4.53 0.52 -1.61
C ALA A 40 -4.76 0.24 -3.11
N SER A 41 -4.55 -0.99 -3.57
CA SER A 41 -4.72 -1.30 -5.00
C SER A 41 -5.32 -2.68 -5.26
N ASP A 42 -5.80 -2.89 -6.48
CA ASP A 42 -6.05 -4.23 -7.02
C ASP A 42 -5.54 -4.29 -8.47
N SER A 43 -5.86 -5.38 -9.18
CA SER A 43 -5.43 -5.58 -10.57
C SER A 43 -5.91 -4.49 -11.53
N SER A 44 -6.92 -3.70 -11.15
CA SER A 44 -7.51 -2.68 -12.01
C SER A 44 -6.97 -1.27 -11.73
N GLY A 45 -6.24 -1.06 -10.64
CA GLY A 45 -5.67 0.25 -10.32
C GLY A 45 -5.51 0.51 -8.82
N THR A 46 -5.17 1.76 -8.50
CA THR A 46 -4.81 2.21 -7.15
C THR A 46 -5.75 3.32 -6.69
N VAL A 47 -6.28 3.24 -5.47
CA VAL A 47 -6.91 4.38 -4.80
C VAL A 47 -5.86 5.18 -4.05
N VAL A 48 -5.97 6.50 -4.10
CA VAL A 48 -5.12 7.45 -3.35
C VAL A 48 -6.00 8.31 -2.45
N ASP A 49 -5.70 8.26 -1.16
CA ASP A 49 -6.34 9.05 -0.11
C ASP A 49 -5.29 9.87 0.64
N GLU A 50 -5.13 11.13 0.24
CA GLU A 50 -4.15 12.04 0.85
C GLU A 50 -4.43 12.34 2.33
N SER A 51 -5.68 12.17 2.79
CA SER A 51 -6.03 12.29 4.21
C SER A 51 -5.62 11.05 5.01
N GLY A 52 -5.46 9.93 4.32
CA GLY A 52 -5.14 8.62 4.86
C GLY A 52 -6.37 7.80 5.24
N PHE A 53 -6.16 6.49 5.35
CA PHE A 53 -7.17 5.56 5.84
C PHE A 53 -7.57 5.87 7.28
N THR A 54 -8.84 5.60 7.59
CA THR A 54 -9.38 5.53 8.94
C THR A 54 -9.92 4.12 9.18
N LYS A 55 -10.34 3.81 10.42
CA LYS A 55 -10.94 2.51 10.74
C LYS A 55 -12.22 2.25 9.93
N GLU A 56 -13.02 3.29 9.73
CA GLU A 56 -14.29 3.25 8.99
C GLU A 56 -14.03 3.00 7.50
N LYS A 57 -13.07 3.75 6.92
CA LYS A 57 -12.62 3.56 5.54
C LYS A 57 -12.04 2.16 5.31
N LEU A 58 -11.20 1.68 6.22
CA LEU A 58 -10.64 0.32 6.13
C LEU A 58 -11.74 -0.75 6.25
N ALA A 59 -12.65 -0.63 7.21
CA ALA A 59 -13.78 -1.56 7.35
C ALA A 59 -14.59 -1.62 6.05
N ARG A 60 -14.82 -0.46 5.41
CA ARG A 60 -15.55 -0.40 4.15
C ARG A 60 -14.78 -1.06 3.00
N LEU A 61 -13.47 -0.84 2.91
CA LEU A 61 -12.63 -1.54 1.94
C LEU A 61 -12.71 -3.07 2.12
N ILE A 62 -12.68 -3.56 3.36
CA ILE A 62 -12.79 -4.99 3.69
C ILE A 62 -14.14 -5.54 3.20
N GLU A 63 -15.25 -4.86 3.49
CA GLU A 63 -16.58 -5.25 3.03
C GLU A 63 -16.67 -5.36 1.50
N ILE A 64 -16.17 -4.35 0.78
CA ILE A 64 -16.17 -4.34 -0.68
C ILE A 64 -15.37 -5.53 -1.19
N LYS A 65 -14.17 -5.76 -0.66
CA LYS A 65 -13.27 -6.83 -1.12
C LYS A 65 -13.66 -8.23 -0.63
N ALA A 66 -14.64 -8.36 0.27
CA ALA A 66 -15.26 -9.65 0.61
C ALA A 66 -16.20 -10.15 -0.50
N SER A 67 -16.70 -9.26 -1.37
CA SER A 67 -17.44 -9.64 -2.57
C SER A 67 -16.51 -10.14 -3.67
N ARG A 68 -16.95 -11.16 -4.42
CA ARG A 68 -16.22 -11.70 -5.58
C ARG A 68 -15.91 -10.62 -6.63
N ASP A 69 -16.82 -9.66 -6.79
CA ASP A 69 -16.71 -8.60 -7.80
C ASP A 69 -16.29 -7.25 -7.21
N GLY A 70 -15.90 -7.21 -5.93
CA GLY A 70 -15.47 -5.98 -5.28
C GLY A 70 -14.23 -5.35 -5.93
N ARG A 71 -14.32 -4.07 -6.29
CA ARG A 71 -13.21 -3.30 -6.86
C ARG A 71 -12.82 -2.12 -6.00
N VAL A 72 -11.52 -1.81 -5.98
CA VAL A 72 -10.98 -0.61 -5.35
C VAL A 72 -11.53 0.66 -6.01
N ALA A 73 -11.90 0.61 -7.30
CA ALA A 73 -12.58 1.70 -7.99
C ALA A 73 -13.94 2.07 -7.35
N ASP A 74 -14.72 1.08 -6.91
CA ASP A 74 -16.01 1.32 -6.26
C ASP A 74 -15.82 2.02 -4.91
N TYR A 75 -14.81 1.57 -4.15
CA TYR A 75 -14.39 2.20 -2.91
C TYR A 75 -13.95 3.66 -3.16
N ALA A 76 -13.11 3.91 -4.15
CA ALA A 76 -12.65 5.26 -4.49
C ALA A 76 -13.83 6.17 -4.85
N LYS A 77 -14.77 5.67 -5.65
CA LYS A 77 -15.97 6.40 -6.05
C LYS A 77 -16.88 6.72 -4.85
N GLU A 78 -17.07 5.77 -3.94
CA GLU A 78 -17.91 5.93 -2.74
C GLU A 78 -17.41 7.07 -1.84
N PHE A 79 -16.08 7.19 -1.68
CA PHE A 79 -15.46 8.22 -0.85
C PHE A 79 -15.01 9.47 -1.61
N GLY A 80 -15.24 9.54 -2.94
CA GLY A 80 -14.79 10.67 -3.77
C GLY A 80 -13.26 10.83 -3.83
N LEU A 81 -12.53 9.71 -3.79
CA LEU A 81 -11.06 9.66 -3.77
C LEU A 81 -10.48 9.60 -5.18
N VAL A 82 -9.18 9.92 -5.28
CA VAL A 82 -8.43 9.78 -6.53
C VAL A 82 -8.26 8.29 -6.84
N TYR A 83 -8.55 7.91 -8.09
CA TYR A 83 -8.32 6.57 -8.59
C TYR A 83 -7.38 6.61 -9.79
N LEU A 84 -6.24 5.93 -9.66
CA LEU A 84 -5.24 5.77 -10.71
C LEU A 84 -5.53 4.46 -11.45
N GLU A 85 -6.33 4.56 -12.51
CA GLU A 85 -6.74 3.41 -13.31
C GLU A 85 -5.53 2.74 -13.99
N GLY A 86 -5.44 1.41 -13.86
CA GLY A 86 -4.35 0.60 -14.44
C GLY A 86 -2.97 0.86 -13.85
N GLN A 87 -2.85 1.66 -12.79
CA GLN A 87 -1.57 2.07 -12.22
C GLN A 87 -1.32 1.45 -10.84
N GLN A 88 -0.05 1.21 -10.56
CA GLN A 88 0.47 0.84 -9.25
C GLN A 88 0.71 2.08 -8.37
N PRO A 89 0.84 1.92 -7.03
CA PRO A 89 0.99 3.07 -6.13
C PRO A 89 2.36 3.74 -6.14
N TRP A 90 3.36 3.19 -6.83
CA TRP A 90 4.78 3.57 -6.69
C TRP A 90 5.14 4.97 -7.18
N SER A 91 4.28 5.58 -7.99
CA SER A 91 4.41 6.98 -8.41
C SER A 91 3.99 7.98 -7.33
N VAL A 92 3.28 7.53 -6.28
CA VAL A 92 2.80 8.39 -5.18
C VAL A 92 3.93 8.65 -4.17
N PRO A 93 4.27 9.91 -3.86
CA PRO A 93 5.34 10.21 -2.91
C PRO A 93 5.01 9.75 -1.48
N VAL A 94 5.87 8.90 -0.92
CA VAL A 94 5.72 8.28 0.40
C VAL A 94 7.06 8.10 1.11
N ASP A 95 7.00 7.97 2.44
CA ASP A 95 8.17 7.65 3.27
C ASP A 95 8.43 6.14 3.32
N ILE A 96 7.37 5.33 3.27
CA ILE A 96 7.42 3.87 3.41
C ILE A 96 6.55 3.23 2.33
N ALA A 97 7.08 2.25 1.61
CA ALA A 97 6.34 1.44 0.65
C ALA A 97 6.20 -0.01 1.13
N LEU A 98 4.96 -0.51 1.11
CA LEU A 98 4.58 -1.86 1.53
C LEU A 98 3.93 -2.62 0.36
N PRO A 99 4.73 -3.29 -0.50
CA PRO A 99 4.19 -4.17 -1.53
C PRO A 99 3.54 -5.42 -0.92
N CYS A 100 2.23 -5.55 -1.11
CA CYS A 100 1.39 -6.61 -0.54
C CYS A 100 0.41 -7.24 -1.54
N ALA A 101 0.53 -6.99 -2.86
CA ALA A 101 -0.40 -7.50 -3.87
C ALA A 101 0.03 -8.87 -4.44
N THR A 102 1.25 -8.94 -4.98
CA THR A 102 1.82 -10.13 -5.63
C THR A 102 3.35 -10.12 -5.54
N GLN A 103 3.98 -11.29 -5.74
CA GLN A 103 5.43 -11.38 -5.85
C GLN A 103 5.96 -10.55 -7.04
N ASN A 104 7.13 -9.92 -6.86
CA ASN A 104 7.83 -9.14 -7.90
C ASN A 104 6.98 -8.00 -8.49
N GLU A 105 6.07 -7.42 -7.69
CA GLU A 105 5.21 -6.33 -8.17
C GLU A 105 5.92 -4.96 -8.26
N LEU A 106 7.11 -4.85 -7.69
CA LEU A 106 7.92 -3.63 -7.71
C LEU A 106 9.15 -3.91 -8.58
N ASP A 107 9.13 -3.37 -9.79
CA ASP A 107 10.24 -3.47 -10.74
C ASP A 107 11.27 -2.34 -10.56
N VAL A 108 12.30 -2.33 -11.41
CA VAL A 108 13.38 -1.35 -11.34
C VAL A 108 12.87 0.08 -11.60
N ASP A 109 11.89 0.26 -12.47
CA ASP A 109 11.35 1.58 -12.79
C ASP A 109 10.48 2.13 -11.65
N ALA A 110 9.71 1.25 -10.99
CA ALA A 110 9.00 1.56 -9.75
C ALA A 110 9.98 1.92 -8.63
N ALA A 111 11.09 1.18 -8.50
CA ALA A 111 12.14 1.46 -7.52
C ALA A 111 12.76 2.85 -7.75
N HIS A 112 13.07 3.22 -9.00
CA HIS A 112 13.57 4.54 -9.34
C HIS A 112 12.58 5.65 -8.97
N GLN A 113 11.28 5.46 -9.22
CA GLN A 113 10.24 6.42 -8.83
C GLN A 113 10.18 6.61 -7.31
N LEU A 114 10.19 5.51 -6.55
CA LEU A 114 10.17 5.57 -5.10
C LEU A 114 11.41 6.29 -4.53
N ILE A 115 12.59 6.01 -5.08
CA ILE A 115 13.84 6.70 -4.69
C ILE A 115 13.75 8.19 -5.02
N ALA A 116 13.33 8.54 -6.23
CA ALA A 116 13.17 9.94 -6.64
C ALA A 116 12.16 10.70 -5.77
N ASN A 117 11.17 9.99 -5.24
CA ASN A 117 10.14 10.51 -4.33
C ASN A 117 10.56 10.51 -2.85
N GLY A 118 11.78 10.06 -2.52
CA GLY A 118 12.32 10.13 -1.15
C GLY A 118 11.89 9.00 -0.22
N VAL A 119 11.57 7.81 -0.75
CA VAL A 119 11.26 6.64 0.07
C VAL A 119 12.42 6.34 1.04
N LYS A 120 12.08 6.05 2.29
CA LYS A 120 13.04 5.72 3.36
C LYS A 120 13.13 4.21 3.61
N ALA A 121 12.08 3.48 3.25
CA ALA A 121 11.95 2.06 3.53
C ALA A 121 10.99 1.37 2.56
N VAL A 122 11.37 0.18 2.12
CA VAL A 122 10.49 -0.78 1.43
C VAL A 122 10.47 -2.06 2.25
N ALA A 123 9.28 -2.63 2.49
CA ALA A 123 9.14 -3.89 3.21
C ALA A 123 8.02 -4.73 2.59
N GLU A 124 8.36 -5.92 2.09
CA GLU A 124 7.40 -6.78 1.40
C GLU A 124 6.44 -7.49 2.37
N GLY A 125 5.14 -7.39 2.09
CA GLY A 125 4.08 -8.15 2.73
C GLY A 125 4.01 -9.55 2.11
N GLY A 126 4.58 -10.54 2.80
CA GLY A 126 4.84 -11.84 2.20
C GLY A 126 3.62 -12.69 1.82
N LYS A 127 3.75 -13.40 0.69
CA LYS A 127 3.61 -14.87 0.66
C LYS A 127 4.95 -15.47 0.21
N TYR A 128 5.69 -15.96 1.21
CA TYR A 128 7.03 -16.58 1.20
C TYR A 128 8.24 -15.65 1.10
N ALA A 129 9.19 -15.92 2.00
CA ALA A 129 10.51 -15.31 2.06
C ALA A 129 11.27 -15.58 0.76
N ASP A 130 11.81 -14.51 0.20
CA ASP A 130 12.99 -14.43 -0.65
C ASP A 130 13.54 -15.79 -1.10
N HIS A 131 13.09 -16.28 -2.27
CA HIS A 131 13.86 -17.29 -2.97
C HIS A 131 15.04 -16.57 -3.60
N HIS A 132 16.17 -16.56 -2.88
CA HIS A 132 17.48 -16.41 -3.50
C HIS A 132 17.51 -17.32 -4.73
N ARG A 133 17.51 -16.71 -5.92
CA ARG A 133 18.15 -17.32 -7.08
C ARG A 133 19.64 -17.33 -6.77
N SER A 134 20.10 -18.38 -6.12
CA SER A 134 21.47 -18.83 -6.28
C SER A 134 21.62 -19.30 -7.73
N ASP A 135 22.63 -18.74 -8.39
CA ASP A 135 23.10 -19.06 -9.75
C ASP A 135 23.18 -20.57 -10.05
#